data_AF-A0A087RUF3-F1
#
_entry.id   AF-A0A087RUF3-F1
#
_cell.length_a   1.000
_cell.length_b   1.000
_cell.length_c   1.000
_cell.angle_alpha   90.00
_cell.angle_beta   90.00
_cell.angle_gamma   90.00
#
_symmetry.space_group_name_H-M   'P 1'
#
loop_
_entity.id
_entity.type
_entity.pdbx_description
1 polymer ?
#
loop_
_entity_poly.entity_id
_entity_poly.type
_entity_poly.pdbx_seq_one_letter_code
_entity_poly.pdbx_strand_id
1 'polypeptide(L)'
;MKITFLIPLLLLLVVSPVFGQISDKTGLLTRLDVDTSGHTFEVVTVSNFEILDHEFDKEEKRLTIFIKSGLENNLGEVTIPKNLLAGNFTFYINDIETTQKSKSNERISFITLNFTGIGNNKIDIIGTDALVGVKEITEPISDEKVPYEESGGGCLIATATFGSELAPQVQQLRELRDNKLLQTESGKSFINSFNTFYYSFSPQIADYQRENPIFNEIIKAGITPMITTLSLMDYAETESEVLSLGISLIILNVGMYVGLPAIVILGIRRI
;
A
#
# COMPACT_ATOMS: atom_id res chain seq x y z
N MET A 1 51.63 -21.60 -7.51
CA MET A 1 50.60 -20.57 -7.27
C MET A 1 49.26 -21.28 -7.24
N LYS A 2 48.60 -21.36 -6.08
CA LYS A 2 47.37 -22.14 -5.88
C LYS A 2 46.17 -21.30 -6.33
N ILE A 3 45.37 -21.85 -7.23
CA ILE A 3 44.06 -21.32 -7.65
C ILE A 3 43.02 -21.90 -6.70
N THR A 4 42.41 -21.06 -5.87
CA THR A 4 41.26 -21.44 -5.04
C THR A 4 39.98 -20.99 -5.73
N PHE A 5 39.25 -21.95 -6.30
CA PHE A 5 37.85 -21.82 -6.68
C PHE A 5 37.00 -21.71 -5.41
N LEU A 6 36.24 -20.62 -5.26
CA LEU A 6 35.22 -20.49 -4.22
C LEU A 6 33.90 -21.03 -4.79
N ILE A 7 33.46 -22.18 -4.27
CA ILE A 7 32.19 -22.85 -4.57
C ILE A 7 31.06 -22.04 -3.89
N PRO A 8 29.89 -21.80 -4.52
CA PRO A 8 28.76 -21.22 -3.84
C PRO A 8 28.11 -22.27 -2.93
N LEU A 9 28.09 -21.98 -1.63
CA LEU A 9 27.45 -22.78 -0.60
C LEU A 9 25.92 -22.68 -0.75
N LEU A 10 25.32 -23.75 -1.29
CA LEU A 10 23.88 -24.00 -1.29
C LEU A 10 23.40 -24.16 0.16
N LEU A 11 22.81 -23.11 0.73
CA LEU A 11 22.20 -23.15 2.05
C LEU A 11 20.80 -23.80 1.93
N LEU A 12 20.66 -25.05 2.38
CA LEU A 12 19.34 -25.65 2.62
C LEU A 12 18.63 -24.87 3.74
N LEU A 13 17.61 -24.09 3.38
CA LEU A 13 16.65 -23.54 4.35
C LEU A 13 15.70 -24.65 4.78
N VAL A 14 15.97 -25.23 5.95
CA VAL A 14 14.96 -26.01 6.69
C VAL A 14 13.96 -25.02 7.25
N VAL A 15 12.79 -24.92 6.61
CA VAL A 15 11.67 -24.10 7.07
C VAL A 15 11.09 -24.77 8.33
N SER A 16 11.32 -24.17 9.49
CA SER A 16 10.46 -24.38 10.65
C SER A 16 9.57 -23.15 10.82
N PRO A 17 8.23 -23.27 10.78
CA PRO A 17 7.35 -22.15 11.07
C PRO A 17 7.47 -21.79 12.55
N VAL A 18 8.10 -20.65 12.85
CA VAL A 18 8.03 -20.04 14.18
C VAL A 18 6.87 -19.05 14.13
N PHE A 19 5.73 -19.43 14.73
CA PHE A 19 4.68 -18.48 15.03
C PHE A 19 5.21 -17.48 16.07
N GLY A 20 5.49 -16.25 15.63
CA GLY A 20 5.94 -15.16 16.50
C GLY A 20 4.80 -14.66 17.38
N GLN A 21 5.06 -14.52 18.68
CA GLN A 21 4.19 -13.82 19.62
C GLN A 21 3.99 -12.36 19.17
N ILE A 22 2.74 -11.94 19.09
CA ILE A 22 2.33 -10.57 18.75
C ILE A 22 2.78 -9.64 19.89
N SER A 23 3.50 -8.57 19.53
CA SER A 23 4.01 -7.55 20.46
C SER A 23 2.95 -6.46 20.69
N ASP A 24 2.77 -6.04 21.94
CA ASP A 24 1.81 -4.99 22.39
C ASP A 24 1.93 -3.62 21.67
N LYS A 25 2.96 -3.42 20.85
CA LYS A 25 3.26 -2.14 20.17
C LYS A 25 3.27 -2.23 18.64
N THR A 26 3.09 -3.40 18.06
CA THR A 26 3.18 -3.59 16.60
C THR A 26 1.78 -3.61 16.02
N GLY A 27 1.40 -2.53 15.33
CA GLY A 27 0.12 -2.47 14.63
C GLY A 27 0.15 -3.34 13.37
N LEU A 28 -0.68 -4.37 13.35
CA LEU A 28 -1.01 -5.18 12.17
C LEU A 28 -1.82 -4.33 11.20
N LEU A 29 -1.25 -4.06 10.02
CA LEU A 29 -1.94 -3.41 8.91
C LEU A 29 -2.72 -4.47 8.13
N THR A 30 -4.04 -4.29 8.02
CA THR A 30 -4.93 -5.13 7.21
C THR A 30 -5.78 -4.25 6.30
N ARG A 31 -5.99 -4.70 5.08
CA ARG A 31 -6.86 -4.07 4.08
C ARG A 31 -8.08 -4.95 3.89
N LEU A 32 -9.26 -4.34 3.93
CA LEU A 32 -10.55 -5.01 3.79
C LEU A 32 -11.21 -4.48 2.52
N ASP A 33 -11.37 -5.36 1.53
CA ASP A 33 -12.03 -5.02 0.28
C ASP A 33 -13.54 -5.21 0.46
N VAL A 34 -14.27 -4.09 0.52
CA VAL A 34 -15.73 -4.09 0.70
C VAL A 34 -16.40 -4.00 -0.66
N ASP A 35 -16.90 -5.13 -1.15
CA ASP A 35 -17.63 -5.21 -2.41
C ASP A 35 -19.13 -4.97 -2.21
N THR A 36 -19.65 -3.88 -2.79
CA THR A 36 -21.09 -3.57 -2.72
C THR A 36 -21.55 -2.73 -3.91
N SER A 37 -22.76 -3.00 -4.40
CA SER A 37 -23.37 -2.27 -5.53
C SER A 37 -22.49 -2.21 -6.79
N GLY A 38 -21.69 -3.24 -7.04
CA GLY A 38 -20.78 -3.31 -8.19
C GLY A 38 -19.48 -2.51 -8.04
N HIS A 39 -19.18 -2.01 -6.84
CA HIS A 39 -17.98 -1.26 -6.53
C HIS A 39 -17.22 -1.91 -5.37
N THR A 40 -15.89 -1.83 -5.42
CA THR A 40 -14.99 -2.27 -4.35
C THR A 40 -14.46 -1.04 -3.61
N PHE A 41 -14.56 -1.04 -2.29
CA PHE A 41 -14.07 0.05 -1.43
C PHE A 41 -13.01 -0.51 -0.45
N GLU A 42 -11.82 0.08 -0.46
CA GLU A 42 -10.74 -0.33 0.46
C GLU A 42 -10.93 0.32 1.84
N VAL A 43 -11.16 -0.50 2.87
CA VAL A 43 -11.10 -0.07 4.28
C VAL A 43 -9.77 -0.52 4.86
N VAL A 44 -9.06 0.41 5.51
CA VAL A 44 -7.70 0.14 6.04
C VAL A 44 -7.73 0.13 7.55
N THR A 45 -7.14 -0.90 8.16
CA THR A 45 -7.07 -1.05 9.62
C THR A 45 -5.63 -1.19 10.09
N VAL A 46 -5.28 -0.58 11.22
CA VAL A 46 -4.02 -0.80 11.93
C VAL A 46 -4.34 -1.15 13.38
N SER A 47 -3.98 -2.35 13.85
CA SER A 47 -4.41 -2.79 15.19
C SER A 47 -3.46 -3.76 15.87
N ASN A 48 -3.57 -3.92 17.19
CA ASN A 48 -2.82 -4.95 17.93
C ASN A 48 -3.52 -6.32 17.96
N PHE A 49 -4.56 -6.52 17.14
CA PHE A 49 -5.33 -7.74 17.00
C PHE A 49 -5.39 -8.20 15.55
N GLU A 50 -5.69 -9.49 15.34
CA GLU A 50 -5.82 -10.07 14.01
C GLU A 50 -7.24 -9.83 13.48
N ILE A 51 -7.37 -9.45 12.21
CA ILE A 51 -8.67 -9.43 11.53
C ILE A 51 -8.87 -10.77 10.83
N LEU A 52 -9.98 -11.43 11.14
CA LEU A 52 -10.35 -12.72 10.60
C LEU A 52 -11.18 -12.58 9.32
N ASP A 53 -12.15 -11.67 9.34
CA ASP A 53 -13.12 -11.51 8.26
C ASP A 53 -13.86 -10.16 8.38
N HIS A 54 -14.60 -9.77 7.34
CA HIS A 54 -15.45 -8.58 7.33
C HIS A 54 -16.72 -8.77 6.50
N GLU A 55 -17.77 -8.07 6.91
CA GLU A 55 -19.06 -8.04 6.21
C GLU A 55 -19.54 -6.60 6.08
N PHE A 56 -20.24 -6.28 4.98
CA PHE A 56 -20.87 -4.98 4.80
C PHE A 56 -22.34 -5.12 4.43
N ASP A 57 -23.20 -4.56 5.26
CA ASP A 57 -24.63 -4.46 5.02
C ASP A 57 -24.96 -3.02 4.59
N LYS A 58 -25.40 -2.88 3.34
CA LYS A 58 -25.76 -1.58 2.75
C LYS A 58 -27.06 -1.02 3.34
N GLU A 59 -28.06 -1.86 3.59
CA GLU A 59 -29.38 -1.42 4.06
C GLU A 59 -29.26 -0.93 5.50
N GLU A 60 -28.50 -1.67 6.31
CA GLU A 60 -28.24 -1.34 7.70
C GLU A 60 -27.04 -0.41 7.88
N LYS A 61 -26.35 -0.06 6.78
CA LYS A 61 -25.19 0.86 6.72
C LYS A 61 -24.12 0.44 7.72
N ARG A 62 -23.87 -0.86 7.79
CA ARG A 62 -23.03 -1.49 8.80
C ARG A 62 -21.83 -2.14 8.15
N LEU A 63 -20.65 -1.79 8.63
CA LEU A 63 -19.42 -2.56 8.44
C LEU A 63 -19.18 -3.40 9.70
N THR A 64 -19.17 -4.72 9.55
CA THR A 64 -18.85 -5.67 10.62
C THR A 64 -17.44 -6.20 10.40
N ILE A 65 -16.62 -6.19 11.44
CA ILE A 65 -15.25 -6.69 11.44
C ILE A 65 -15.12 -7.78 12.50
N PHE A 66 -14.76 -8.99 12.08
CA PHE A 66 -14.50 -10.11 12.96
C PHE A 66 -13.01 -10.16 13.27
N ILE A 67 -12.67 -10.17 14.55
CA ILE A 67 -11.28 -10.08 15.00
C ILE A 67 -10.94 -11.16 16.00
N LYS A 68 -9.65 -11.43 16.15
CA LYS A 68 -9.09 -12.28 17.20
C LYS A 68 -8.00 -11.54 17.95
N SER A 69 -8.19 -11.38 19.25
CA SER A 69 -7.18 -10.79 20.12
C SER A 69 -6.52 -11.82 21.02
N GLY A 70 -5.19 -11.71 21.15
CA GLY A 70 -4.42 -12.40 22.19
C GLY A 70 -4.23 -11.59 23.47
N LEU A 71 -4.72 -10.33 23.50
CA LEU A 71 -4.46 -9.35 24.54
C LEU A 71 -5.75 -8.88 25.20
N GLU A 72 -5.67 -8.50 26.47
CA GLU A 72 -6.84 -7.96 27.19
C GLU A 72 -7.20 -6.55 26.68
N ASN A 73 -6.20 -5.69 26.45
CA ASN A 73 -6.41 -4.33 25.96
C ASN A 73 -6.15 -4.23 24.47
N ASN A 74 -7.16 -3.78 23.73
CA ASN A 74 -7.14 -3.73 22.28
C ASN A 74 -7.20 -2.30 21.79
N LEU A 75 -6.30 -1.99 20.84
CA LEU A 75 -6.21 -0.70 20.19
C LEU A 75 -6.20 -0.92 18.68
N GLY A 76 -7.05 -0.18 17.98
CA GLY A 76 -7.14 -0.24 16.54
C GLY A 76 -7.47 1.12 15.95
N GLU A 77 -7.06 1.31 14.71
CA GLU A 77 -7.42 2.44 13.88
C GLU A 77 -8.09 1.89 12.62
N VAL A 78 -9.23 2.45 12.23
CA VAL A 78 -9.98 2.07 11.03
C VAL A 78 -10.18 3.31 10.18
N THR A 79 -9.75 3.25 8.92
CA THR A 79 -9.92 4.29 7.92
C THR A 79 -10.93 3.84 6.89
N ILE A 80 -12.08 4.51 6.85
CA ILE A 80 -13.20 4.18 5.97
C ILE A 80 -13.38 5.29 4.92
N PRO A 81 -13.46 4.96 3.62
CA PRO A 81 -13.81 5.93 2.59
C PRO A 81 -15.23 6.49 2.77
N LYS A 82 -15.40 7.81 2.64
CA LYS A 82 -16.73 8.45 2.80
C LYS A 82 -17.75 8.07 1.74
N ASN A 83 -17.28 7.65 0.57
CA ASN A 83 -18.14 7.10 -0.47
C ASN A 83 -18.65 5.70 -0.12
N LEU A 84 -18.06 4.98 0.84
CA LEU A 84 -18.59 3.71 1.35
C LEU A 84 -19.56 3.94 2.52
N LEU A 85 -19.06 4.59 3.58
CA LEU A 85 -19.81 4.80 4.83
C LEU A 85 -19.44 6.16 5.43
N ALA A 86 -20.45 6.95 5.79
CA ALA A 86 -20.27 8.34 6.17
C ALA A 86 -21.26 8.82 7.23
N GLY A 87 -21.06 10.08 7.62
CA GLY A 87 -21.88 10.79 8.59
C GLY A 87 -21.46 10.51 10.02
N ASN A 88 -22.44 10.32 10.92
CA ASN A 88 -22.17 9.98 12.32
C ASN A 88 -22.07 8.46 12.47
N PHE A 89 -21.20 8.03 13.38
CA PHE A 89 -20.96 6.61 13.61
C PHE A 89 -21.49 6.16 14.96
N THR A 90 -22.12 4.98 14.97
CA THR A 90 -22.46 4.21 16.16
C THR A 90 -21.62 2.94 16.15
N PHE A 91 -21.10 2.54 17.31
CA PHE A 91 -20.16 1.42 17.40
C PHE A 91 -20.69 0.37 18.37
N TYR A 92 -20.65 -0.90 17.97
CA TYR A 92 -20.92 -2.03 18.85
C TYR A 92 -19.71 -2.94 18.92
N ILE A 93 -19.43 -3.45 20.12
CA ILE A 93 -18.41 -4.48 20.34
C ILE A 93 -19.10 -5.63 21.05
N ASN A 94 -19.17 -6.79 20.39
CA ASN A 94 -19.94 -7.95 20.83
C ASN A 94 -21.39 -7.57 21.18
N ASP A 95 -22.05 -6.83 20.29
CA ASP A 95 -23.44 -6.37 20.43
C ASP A 95 -23.70 -5.36 21.57
N ILE A 96 -22.65 -4.86 22.22
CA ILE A 96 -22.73 -3.81 23.25
C ILE A 96 -22.31 -2.49 22.63
N GLU A 97 -23.15 -1.47 22.75
CA GLU A 97 -22.85 -0.12 22.25
C GLU A 97 -21.66 0.49 23.00
N THR A 98 -20.72 1.07 22.27
CA THR A 98 -19.51 1.70 22.83
C THR A 98 -19.22 3.06 22.21
N THR A 99 -18.61 3.94 23.00
CA THR A 99 -18.17 5.24 22.51
C THR A 99 -16.74 5.16 21.98
N GLN A 100 -16.59 5.20 20.65
CA GLN A 100 -15.29 5.28 19.98
C GLN A 100 -15.03 6.70 19.47
N LYS A 101 -13.77 7.04 19.25
CA LYS A 101 -13.41 8.36 18.72
C LYS A 101 -13.38 8.30 17.21
N SER A 102 -14.08 9.21 16.54
CA SER A 102 -14.03 9.35 15.08
C SER A 102 -13.69 10.78 14.67
N LYS A 103 -12.85 10.93 13.64
CA LYS A 103 -12.60 12.19 12.94
C LYS A 103 -12.82 11.97 11.45
N SER A 104 -13.55 12.87 10.80
CA SER A 104 -13.85 12.78 9.38
C SER A 104 -13.30 14.00 8.66
N ASN A 105 -12.72 13.81 7.47
CA ASN A 105 -12.37 14.88 6.54
C ASN A 105 -13.24 14.79 5.27
N GLU A 106 -12.86 15.41 4.16
CA GLU A 106 -13.65 15.38 2.92
C GLU A 106 -13.68 13.99 2.25
N ARG A 107 -12.68 13.14 2.47
CA ARG A 107 -12.50 11.86 1.74
C ARG A 107 -12.69 10.62 2.60
N ILE A 108 -12.27 10.68 3.86
CA ILE A 108 -12.24 9.51 4.76
C ILE A 108 -12.79 9.84 6.15
N SER A 109 -13.19 8.78 6.83
CA SER A 109 -13.50 8.75 8.25
C SER A 109 -12.49 7.88 8.97
N PHE A 110 -11.80 8.47 9.93
CA PHE A 110 -10.78 7.84 10.76
C PHE A 110 -11.36 7.54 12.14
N ILE A 111 -11.37 6.27 12.53
CA ILE A 111 -11.97 5.77 13.76
C ILE A 111 -10.87 5.17 14.62
N THR A 112 -10.81 5.55 15.89
CA THR A 112 -9.94 4.95 16.89
C THR A 112 -10.76 4.04 17.78
N LEU A 113 -10.43 2.74 17.74
CA LEU A 113 -11.00 1.67 18.54
C LEU A 113 -10.18 1.48 19.83
N ASN A 114 -10.85 1.44 20.96
CA ASN A 114 -10.28 1.06 22.25
C ASN A 114 -11.31 0.22 23.03
N PHE A 115 -10.95 -1.02 23.34
CA PHE A 115 -11.82 -1.93 24.09
C PHE A 115 -11.04 -3.03 24.81
N THR A 116 -11.74 -3.71 25.71
CA THR A 116 -11.19 -4.82 26.49
C THR A 116 -11.84 -6.14 26.07
N GLY A 117 -11.04 -7.17 25.79
CA GLY A 117 -11.55 -8.50 25.42
C GLY A 117 -10.52 -9.42 24.76
N ILE A 118 -10.47 -10.68 25.20
CA ILE A 118 -9.56 -11.71 24.67
C ILE A 118 -10.35 -12.68 23.78
N GLY A 119 -9.71 -13.21 22.73
CA GLY A 119 -10.29 -14.18 21.82
C GLY A 119 -11.05 -13.52 20.67
N ASN A 120 -12.10 -14.18 20.20
CA ASN A 120 -12.87 -13.69 19.06
C ASN A 120 -13.82 -12.58 19.51
N ASN A 121 -13.78 -11.46 18.81
CA ASN A 121 -14.68 -10.34 19.05
C ASN A 121 -15.29 -9.86 17.73
N LYS A 122 -16.49 -9.29 17.80
CA LYS A 122 -17.20 -8.69 16.68
C LYS A 122 -17.28 -7.18 16.88
N ILE A 123 -16.91 -6.41 15.87
CA ILE A 123 -17.00 -4.95 15.89
C ILE A 123 -17.94 -4.50 14.78
N ASP A 124 -19.01 -3.80 15.14
CA ASP A 124 -19.94 -3.21 14.18
C ASP A 124 -19.77 -1.70 14.15
N ILE A 125 -19.57 -1.15 12.96
CA ILE A 125 -19.46 0.29 12.68
C ILE A 125 -20.65 0.68 11.81
N ILE A 126 -21.57 1.45 12.36
CA ILE A 126 -22.81 1.84 11.69
C ILE A 126 -22.77 3.33 11.37
N GLY A 127 -22.85 3.68 10.09
CA GLY A 127 -22.90 5.06 9.62
C GLY A 127 -24.34 5.56 9.43
N THR A 128 -24.54 6.88 9.40
CA THR A 128 -25.84 7.45 9.02
C THR A 128 -26.08 7.39 7.52
N ASP A 129 -25.02 7.37 6.72
CA ASP A 129 -25.06 7.37 5.27
C ASP A 129 -24.15 6.27 4.72
N ALA A 130 -24.59 5.61 3.64
CA ALA A 130 -23.79 4.63 2.90
C ALA A 130 -23.86 4.95 1.41
N LEU A 131 -22.79 4.65 0.67
CA LEU A 131 -22.72 4.82 -0.79
C LEU A 131 -22.93 6.27 -1.27
N VAL A 132 -22.38 7.24 -0.53
CA VAL A 132 -22.54 8.67 -0.84
C VAL A 132 -21.83 9.01 -2.16
N GLY A 133 -22.61 9.40 -3.16
CA GLY A 133 -22.10 9.78 -4.49
C GLY A 133 -21.84 8.61 -5.45
N VAL A 134 -22.30 7.40 -5.11
CA VAL A 134 -22.16 6.20 -5.92
C VAL A 134 -23.48 5.92 -6.64
N LYS A 135 -23.46 5.76 -7.98
CA LYS A 135 -24.66 5.38 -8.75
C LYS A 135 -24.81 3.86 -8.70
N GLU A 136 -25.97 3.36 -8.27
CA GLU A 136 -26.29 1.93 -8.35
C GLU A 136 -26.30 1.46 -9.80
N ILE A 137 -25.58 0.36 -10.09
CA ILE A 137 -25.68 -0.34 -11.37
C ILE A 137 -26.79 -1.38 -11.21
N THR A 138 -28.02 -1.01 -11.57
CA THR A 138 -29.23 -1.86 -11.49
C THR A 138 -29.65 -2.39 -12.87
N GLU A 139 -28.77 -3.07 -13.60
CA GLU A 139 -29.18 -3.91 -14.76
C GLU A 139 -28.27 -5.14 -14.93
N PRO A 140 -28.81 -6.28 -15.43
CA PRO A 140 -28.07 -7.52 -15.53
C PRO A 140 -26.97 -7.36 -16.58
N ILE A 141 -25.72 -7.47 -16.14
CA ILE A 141 -24.54 -7.32 -16.98
C ILE A 141 -24.54 -8.49 -17.98
N SER A 142 -24.91 -8.21 -19.23
CA SER A 142 -24.42 -8.98 -20.38
C SER A 142 -22.90 -8.94 -20.34
N ASP A 143 -22.25 -10.09 -20.57
CA ASP A 143 -20.79 -10.36 -20.62
C ASP A 143 -19.96 -9.35 -21.44
N GLU A 144 -19.96 -8.10 -21.03
CA GLU A 144 -19.00 -7.09 -21.40
C GLU A 144 -18.15 -6.87 -20.16
N LYS A 145 -16.96 -7.44 -20.25
CA LYS A 145 -15.88 -7.34 -19.29
C LYS A 145 -15.61 -5.85 -19.04
N VAL A 146 -16.29 -5.26 -18.06
CA VAL A 146 -15.89 -3.98 -17.48
C VAL A 146 -14.47 -4.22 -16.98
N PRO A 147 -13.45 -3.50 -17.50
CA PRO A 147 -12.11 -3.67 -16.99
C PRO A 147 -12.13 -3.30 -15.52
N TYR A 148 -12.05 -4.31 -14.65
CA TYR A 148 -11.59 -4.14 -13.29
C TYR A 148 -10.28 -3.36 -13.40
N GLU A 149 -10.21 -2.16 -12.82
CA GLU A 149 -8.91 -1.59 -12.51
C GLU A 149 -8.27 -2.55 -11.50
N GLU A 150 -7.43 -3.44 -12.02
CA GLU A 150 -6.49 -4.24 -11.26
C GLU A 150 -5.80 -3.37 -10.21
N SER A 151 -5.48 -3.96 -9.05
CA SER A 151 -4.67 -3.48 -7.93
C SER A 151 -3.44 -2.59 -8.30
N GLY A 152 -3.68 -1.38 -8.83
CA GLY A 152 -2.74 -0.67 -9.70
C GLY A 152 -2.55 0.81 -9.37
N GLY A 153 -2.85 1.24 -8.14
CA GLY A 153 -2.68 2.63 -7.71
C GLY A 153 -1.55 2.90 -6.70
N GLY A 154 -1.03 1.86 -6.04
CA GLY A 154 -0.13 1.97 -4.89
C GLY A 154 1.36 1.89 -5.22
N CYS A 155 2.19 2.63 -4.48
CA CYS A 155 3.66 2.54 -4.57
C CYS A 155 4.20 1.33 -3.79
N LEU A 156 3.76 0.11 -4.13
CA LEU A 156 3.97 -1.14 -3.38
C LEU A 156 5.41 -1.37 -2.88
N ILE A 157 6.40 -1.24 -3.76
CA ILE A 157 7.82 -1.40 -3.41
C ILE A 157 8.27 -0.32 -2.42
N ALA A 158 7.89 0.94 -2.66
CA ALA A 158 8.29 2.03 -1.78
C ALA A 158 7.62 1.90 -0.41
N THR A 159 6.35 1.50 -0.36
CA THR A 159 5.61 1.20 0.87
C THR A 159 6.28 0.07 1.65
N ALA A 160 6.62 -1.04 1.00
CA ALA A 160 7.32 -2.15 1.64
C ALA A 160 8.71 -1.71 2.13
N THR A 161 9.35 -0.78 1.42
CA THR A 161 10.68 -0.26 1.77
C THR A 161 10.66 0.64 3.00
N PHE A 162 9.76 1.62 3.02
CA PHE A 162 9.70 2.66 4.04
C PHE A 162 8.69 2.36 5.16
N GLY A 163 8.01 1.21 5.07
CA GLY A 163 7.16 0.65 6.12
C GLY A 163 5.76 1.28 6.22
N SER A 164 5.46 2.32 5.44
CA SER A 164 4.15 2.95 5.46
C SER A 164 3.82 3.63 4.15
N GLU A 165 2.55 3.58 3.77
CA GLU A 165 2.00 4.40 2.69
C GLU A 165 2.13 5.90 3.02
N LEU A 166 2.13 6.26 4.31
CA LEU A 166 2.28 7.63 4.81
C LEU A 166 3.75 8.03 5.01
N ALA A 167 4.71 7.17 4.66
CA ALA A 167 6.12 7.52 4.76
C ALA A 167 6.41 8.75 3.86
N PRO A 168 7.25 9.70 4.32
CA PRO A 168 7.54 10.92 3.55
C PRO A 168 8.01 10.64 2.12
N GLN A 169 8.81 9.60 1.92
CA GLN A 169 9.32 9.19 0.61
C GLN A 169 8.20 8.69 -0.31
N VAL A 170 7.20 7.99 0.24
CA VAL A 170 6.06 7.47 -0.53
C VAL A 170 5.09 8.61 -0.86
N GLN A 171 4.85 9.52 0.08
CA GLN A 171 4.04 10.71 -0.15
C GLN A 171 4.68 11.64 -1.20
N GLN A 172 5.99 11.83 -1.16
CA GLN A 172 6.72 12.58 -2.18
C GLN A 172 6.49 12.01 -3.59
N LEU A 173 6.52 10.69 -3.76
CA LEU A 173 6.26 10.06 -5.06
C LEU A 173 4.80 10.26 -5.51
N ARG A 174 3.84 10.20 -4.59
CA ARG A 174 2.43 10.47 -4.87
C ARG A 174 2.19 11.91 -5.27
N GLU A 175 2.71 12.85 -4.52
CA GLU A 175 2.60 14.28 -4.81
C GLU A 175 3.23 14.60 -6.16
N LEU A 176 4.40 14.05 -6.46
CA LEU A 176 5.04 14.21 -7.76
C LEU A 176 4.16 13.67 -8.89
N ARG A 177 3.63 12.45 -8.73
CA ARG A 177 2.73 11.84 -9.72
C ARG A 177 1.50 12.71 -9.95
N ASP A 178 0.80 13.07 -8.87
CA ASP A 178 -0.52 13.67 -8.93
C ASP A 178 -0.46 15.15 -9.32
N ASN A 179 0.52 15.89 -8.79
CA ASN A 179 0.62 17.34 -8.96
C ASN A 179 1.51 17.76 -10.13
N LYS A 180 2.40 16.89 -10.63
CA LYS A 180 3.29 17.22 -11.76
C LYS A 180 3.04 16.34 -12.98
N LEU A 181 3.19 15.03 -12.84
CA LEU A 181 3.17 14.13 -14.01
C LEU A 181 1.77 14.04 -14.62
N LEU A 182 0.75 13.80 -13.81
CA LEU A 182 -0.64 13.67 -14.29
C LEU A 182 -1.26 14.99 -14.76
N GLN A 183 -0.60 16.12 -14.52
CA GLN A 183 -1.02 17.43 -15.04
C GLN A 183 -0.57 17.68 -16.49
N THR A 184 0.22 16.77 -17.07
CA THR A 184 0.78 16.90 -18.43
C THR A 184 0.48 15.66 -19.28
N GLU A 185 0.36 15.83 -20.59
CA GLU A 185 0.10 14.69 -21.50
C GLU A 185 1.29 13.72 -21.56
N SER A 186 2.51 14.26 -21.60
CA SER A 186 3.75 13.48 -21.55
C SER A 186 3.86 12.65 -20.25
N GLY A 187 3.55 13.26 -19.10
CA GLY A 187 3.58 12.58 -17.80
C GLY A 187 2.48 11.52 -17.66
N LYS A 188 1.25 11.77 -18.13
CA LYS A 188 0.19 10.74 -18.17
C LYS A 188 0.60 9.52 -19.00
N SER A 189 1.14 9.74 -20.20
CA SER A 189 1.61 8.66 -21.08
C SER A 189 2.73 7.84 -20.42
N PHE A 190 3.68 8.52 -19.76
CA PHE A 190 4.73 7.87 -18.99
C PHE A 190 4.15 7.03 -17.85
N ILE A 191 3.28 7.59 -17.00
CA ILE A 191 2.69 6.89 -15.85
C ILE A 191 1.87 5.67 -16.29
N ASN A 192 1.11 5.76 -17.37
CA ASN A 192 0.35 4.61 -17.88
C ASN A 192 1.28 3.46 -18.31
N SER A 193 2.34 3.80 -19.04
CA SER A 193 3.34 2.82 -19.48
C SER A 193 4.12 2.24 -18.29
N PHE A 194 4.52 3.10 -17.36
CA PHE A 194 5.22 2.73 -16.15
C PHE A 194 4.37 1.80 -15.28
N ASN A 195 3.09 2.12 -15.04
CA ASN A 195 2.18 1.33 -14.21
C ASN A 195 2.03 -0.08 -14.77
N THR A 196 1.81 -0.21 -16.08
CA THR A 196 1.69 -1.52 -16.75
C THR A 196 2.89 -2.41 -16.45
N PHE A 197 4.10 -1.85 -16.54
CA PHE A 197 5.32 -2.59 -16.24
C PHE A 197 5.48 -2.81 -14.72
N TYR A 198 5.32 -1.77 -13.92
CA TYR A 198 5.53 -1.76 -12.47
C TYR A 198 4.64 -2.78 -11.74
N TYR A 199 3.35 -2.82 -12.03
CA TYR A 199 2.42 -3.73 -11.35
C TYR A 199 2.57 -5.19 -11.80
N SER A 200 3.27 -5.45 -12.91
CA SER A 200 3.56 -6.82 -13.33
C SER A 200 4.53 -7.58 -12.41
N PHE A 201 5.32 -6.87 -11.59
CA PHE A 201 6.33 -7.48 -10.71
C PHE A 201 6.36 -6.92 -9.29
N SER A 202 5.83 -5.71 -9.06
CA SER A 202 5.94 -5.04 -7.76
C SER A 202 5.26 -5.76 -6.59
N PRO A 203 4.13 -6.48 -6.75
CA PRO A 203 3.53 -7.23 -5.64
C PRO A 203 4.49 -8.28 -5.06
N GLN A 204 5.09 -9.10 -5.94
CA GLN A 204 5.99 -10.17 -5.55
C GLN A 204 7.27 -9.64 -4.89
N ILE A 205 7.79 -8.52 -5.38
CA ILE A 205 8.95 -7.85 -4.76
C ILE A 205 8.58 -7.29 -3.38
N ALA A 206 7.42 -6.64 -3.25
CA ALA A 206 6.96 -6.09 -1.98
C ALA A 206 6.72 -7.17 -0.92
N ASP A 207 6.16 -8.31 -1.31
CA ASP A 207 6.00 -9.48 -0.43
C ASP A 207 7.35 -9.97 0.07
N TYR A 208 8.31 -10.13 -0.84
CA TYR A 208 9.65 -10.59 -0.49
C TYR A 208 10.40 -9.60 0.41
N GLN A 209 10.17 -8.29 0.26
CA GLN A 209 10.70 -7.25 1.17
C GLN A 209 10.15 -7.37 2.60
N ARG A 210 8.87 -7.72 2.75
CA ARG A 210 8.24 -7.91 4.06
C ARG A 210 8.79 -9.14 4.79
N GLU A 211 9.13 -10.18 4.04
CA GLU A 211 9.69 -11.42 4.59
C GLU A 211 11.19 -11.32 4.90
N ASN A 212 11.94 -10.48 4.17
CA ASN A 212 13.40 -10.44 4.24
C ASN A 212 13.93 -9.02 4.55
N PRO A 213 14.23 -8.70 5.83
CA PRO A 213 14.75 -7.40 6.22
C PRO A 213 16.05 -6.98 5.51
N ILE A 214 16.95 -7.93 5.23
CA ILE A 214 18.20 -7.67 4.49
C ILE A 214 17.89 -7.27 3.04
N PHE A 215 16.96 -7.97 2.40
CA PHE A 215 16.55 -7.64 1.04
C PHE A 215 15.88 -6.26 1.00
N ASN A 216 15.05 -5.93 1.98
CA ASN A 216 14.49 -4.60 2.13
C ASN A 216 15.60 -3.52 2.20
N GLU A 217 16.61 -3.68 3.05
CA GLU A 217 17.71 -2.69 3.16
C GLU A 217 18.52 -2.56 1.86
N ILE A 218 18.67 -3.63 1.08
CA ILE A 218 19.27 -3.57 -0.27
C ILE A 218 18.39 -2.73 -1.21
N ILE A 219 17.08 -3.02 -1.26
CA ILE A 219 16.14 -2.25 -2.09
C ILE A 219 16.11 -0.80 -1.65
N LYS A 220 16.11 -0.52 -0.35
CA LYS A 220 16.16 0.82 0.24
C LYS A 220 17.38 1.60 -0.17
N ALA A 221 18.57 0.99 -0.07
CA ALA A 221 19.81 1.59 -0.56
C ALA A 221 19.75 1.83 -2.07
N GLY A 222 19.11 0.93 -2.81
CA GLY A 222 18.87 1.05 -4.24
C GLY A 222 17.96 2.21 -4.60
N ILE A 223 16.76 2.33 -4.03
CA ILE A 223 15.73 3.28 -4.48
C ILE A 223 15.87 4.67 -3.85
N THR A 224 16.53 4.82 -2.71
CA THR A 224 16.65 6.11 -2.01
C THR A 224 17.33 7.20 -2.87
N PRO A 225 18.47 6.93 -3.54
CA PRO A 225 19.09 7.90 -4.44
C PRO A 225 18.18 8.28 -5.60
N MET A 226 17.49 7.31 -6.20
CA MET A 226 16.52 7.54 -7.27
C MET A 226 15.40 8.49 -6.82
N ILE A 227 14.76 8.21 -5.67
CA ILE A 227 13.68 9.07 -5.12
C ILE A 227 14.19 10.48 -4.84
N THR A 228 15.43 10.62 -4.37
CA THR A 228 16.04 11.93 -4.16
C THR A 228 16.27 12.66 -5.48
N THR A 229 16.71 11.97 -6.55
CA THR A 229 16.84 12.63 -7.87
C THR A 229 15.48 13.01 -8.47
N LEU A 230 14.40 12.30 -8.14
CA LEU A 230 13.06 12.60 -8.63
C LEU A 230 12.48 13.90 -8.05
N SER A 231 12.96 14.39 -6.90
CA SER A 231 12.51 15.69 -6.36
C SER A 231 12.87 16.86 -7.29
N LEU A 232 13.83 16.69 -8.20
CA LEU A 232 14.15 17.72 -9.19
C LEU A 232 12.99 17.96 -10.17
N MET A 233 12.02 17.05 -10.25
CA MET A 233 10.83 17.26 -11.06
C MET A 233 9.88 18.31 -10.49
N ASP A 234 10.02 18.69 -9.22
CA ASP A 234 9.23 19.76 -8.63
C ASP A 234 9.47 21.12 -9.31
N TYR A 235 10.63 21.29 -9.94
CA TYR A 235 11.01 22.48 -10.70
C TYR A 235 10.44 22.52 -12.12
N ALA A 236 9.80 21.44 -12.61
CA ALA A 236 9.12 21.48 -13.88
C ALA A 236 7.76 22.17 -13.73
N GLU A 237 7.53 23.23 -14.50
CA GLU A 237 6.26 23.98 -14.51
C GLU A 237 5.50 23.79 -15.83
N THR A 238 6.20 23.45 -16.91
CA THR A 238 5.64 23.29 -18.25
C THR A 238 5.75 21.87 -18.79
N GLU A 239 4.94 21.53 -19.79
CA GLU A 239 4.96 20.21 -20.44
C GLU A 239 6.33 19.85 -21.05
N SER A 240 7.01 20.83 -21.65
CA SER A 240 8.35 20.64 -22.23
C SER A 240 9.41 20.43 -21.15
N GLU A 241 9.28 21.08 -19.99
CA GLU A 241 10.16 20.86 -18.84
C GLU A 241 9.95 19.49 -18.21
N VAL A 242 8.69 19.06 -18.02
CA VAL A 242 8.39 17.71 -17.54
C VAL A 242 9.01 16.66 -18.44
N LEU A 243 8.89 16.83 -19.76
CA LEU A 243 9.47 15.91 -20.74
C LEU A 243 11.02 15.92 -20.70
N SER A 244 11.63 17.10 -20.77
CA SER A 244 13.09 17.24 -20.86
C SER A 244 13.80 16.84 -19.56
N LEU A 245 13.30 17.27 -18.40
CA LEU A 245 13.82 16.87 -17.10
C LEU A 245 13.52 15.39 -16.83
N GLY A 246 12.34 14.90 -17.19
CA GLY A 246 11.99 13.48 -17.06
C GLY A 246 12.96 12.58 -17.82
N ILE A 247 13.24 12.88 -19.09
CA ILE A 247 14.24 12.16 -19.90
C ILE A 247 15.63 12.26 -19.27
N SER A 248 16.02 13.45 -18.80
CA SER A 248 17.33 13.67 -18.17
C SER A 248 17.51 12.82 -16.91
N LEU A 249 16.47 12.71 -16.08
CA LEU A 249 16.48 11.89 -14.87
C LEU A 249 16.49 10.39 -15.18
N ILE A 250 15.79 9.95 -16.23
CA ILE A 250 15.87 8.56 -16.70
C ILE A 250 17.31 8.23 -17.12
N ILE A 251 17.94 9.09 -17.94
CA ILE A 251 19.33 8.90 -18.38
C ILE A 251 20.28 8.87 -17.19
N LEU A 252 20.11 9.79 -16.23
CA LEU A 252 20.91 9.85 -15.02
C LEU A 252 20.81 8.55 -14.21
N ASN A 253 19.59 8.06 -13.98
CA ASN A 253 19.37 6.82 -13.22
C ASN A 253 19.91 5.59 -13.97
N VAL A 254 19.71 5.49 -15.30
CA VAL A 254 20.31 4.42 -16.11
C VAL A 254 21.84 4.48 -16.04
N GLY A 255 22.43 5.67 -16.14
CA GLY A 255 23.87 5.87 -15.99
C GLY A 255 24.39 5.41 -14.63
N MET A 256 23.66 5.70 -13.57
CA MET A 256 24.02 5.32 -12.20
C MET A 256 23.89 3.82 -11.93
N TYR A 257 22.75 3.20 -12.29
CA TYR A 257 22.47 1.80 -11.96
C TYR A 257 22.99 0.78 -12.99
N VAL A 258 23.26 1.20 -14.22
CA VAL A 258 23.75 0.31 -15.29
C VAL A 258 25.12 0.76 -15.78
N GLY A 259 25.28 2.04 -16.10
CA GLY A 259 26.50 2.59 -16.69
C GLY A 259 27.72 2.43 -15.78
N LEU A 260 27.65 2.94 -14.55
CA LEU A 260 28.75 2.87 -13.58
C LEU A 260 29.18 1.42 -13.27
N PRO A 261 28.26 0.49 -12.91
CA PRO A 261 28.64 -0.92 -12.71
C PRO A 261 29.26 -1.55 -13.95
N ALA A 262 28.76 -1.28 -15.15
CA ALA A 262 29.31 -1.83 -16.39
C ALA A 262 30.75 -1.37 -16.65
N ILE A 263 31.04 -0.07 -16.44
CA ILE A 263 32.40 0.49 -16.58
C ILE A 263 33.35 -0.15 -15.57
N VAL A 264 32.92 -0.30 -14.31
CA VAL A 264 33.73 -0.94 -13.26
C VAL A 264 34.05 -2.39 -13.64
N ILE A 265 33.07 -3.17 -14.11
CA ILE A 265 33.26 -4.56 -14.53
C ILE A 265 34.23 -4.66 -15.72
N LEU A 266 34.08 -3.79 -16.73
CA LEU A 266 34.98 -3.77 -17.89
C LEU A 266 36.39 -3.31 -17.54
N GLY A 267 36.52 -2.38 -16.60
CA GLY A 267 37.80 -1.90 -16.06
C GLY A 267 38.55 -3.01 -15.32
N ILE A 268 37.85 -3.77 -14.45
CA ILE A 268 38.42 -4.93 -13.74
C ILE A 268 38.85 -6.03 -14.72
N ARG A 269 38.09 -6.27 -15.80
CA ARG A 269 38.46 -7.26 -16.83
C ARG A 269 39.67 -6.88 -17.68
N ARG A 270 40.06 -5.60 -17.71
CA ARG A 270 41.24 -5.12 -18.45
C ARG A 270 42.52 -5.14 -17.61
N ILE A 271 42.42 -5.34 -16.29
CA ILE A 271 43.54 -5.52 -15.34
C ILE A 271 43.84 -7.01 -15.24
#